data_AF-A0A6P1P448-F1
#
_entry.id   AF-A0A6P1P448-F1
#
_cell.length_a   1.000
_cell.length_b   1.000
_cell.length_c   1.000
_cell.angle_alpha   90.00
_cell.angle_beta   90.00
_cell.angle_gamma   90.00
#
_symmetry.space_group_name_H-M   'P 1'
#
loop_
_entity.id
_entity.type
_entity.pdbx_description
1 polymer ?
#
loop_
_entity_poly.entity_id
_entity_poly.type
_entity_poly.pdbx_seq_one_letter_code
_entity_poly.pdbx_strand_id
1 'polypeptide(L)'
;MMMDLEKFTELAAALSYIQELGFTHTFRCHGQQLVSLETRQAFSQDRFLLVACHRFRTGAHKDLRVVLYAVEGPEGAKGIVLDDCQSYGDNCLGNFLVKLKMCQLPPAQDAKPLPPEKRLPPFRRAS
;
A
#
# COMPACT_ATOMS: atom_id res chain seq x y z
N MET A 1 12.52 -5.16 -9.71
CA MET A 1 13.46 -4.13 -9.26
C MET A 1 12.75 -3.36 -8.16
N MET A 2 13.25 -3.39 -6.93
CA MET A 2 12.64 -2.67 -5.81
C MET A 2 12.96 -1.19 -5.96
N MET A 3 11.97 -0.30 -5.85
CA MET A 3 12.20 1.14 -6.03
C MET A 3 12.80 1.74 -4.76
N ASP A 4 13.97 2.36 -4.87
CA ASP A 4 14.64 3.02 -3.75
C ASP A 4 14.12 4.45 -3.53
N LEU A 5 12.85 4.59 -3.17
CA LEU A 5 12.28 5.88 -2.78
C LEU A 5 12.86 6.41 -1.45
N GLU A 6 13.50 5.52 -0.68
CA GLU A 6 14.11 5.80 0.63
C GLU A 6 15.28 6.80 0.58
N LYS A 7 15.86 6.98 -0.61
CA LYS A 7 17.01 7.85 -0.85
C LYS A 7 16.62 9.33 -0.92
N PHE A 8 15.34 9.62 -1.09
CA PHE A 8 14.85 10.98 -1.29
C PHE A 8 14.28 11.54 0.01
N THR A 9 14.80 12.69 0.43
CA THR A 9 14.27 13.43 1.58
C THR A 9 13.13 14.36 1.18
N GLU A 10 13.13 14.82 -0.07
CA GLU A 10 12.15 15.76 -0.61
C GLU A 10 11.13 15.04 -1.49
N LEU A 11 9.85 15.31 -1.24
CA LEU A 11 8.74 14.74 -2.01
C LEU A 11 8.85 15.08 -3.50
N ALA A 12 9.22 16.32 -3.84
CA ALA A 12 9.36 16.76 -5.23
C ALA A 12 10.44 15.98 -6.00
N ALA A 13 11.56 15.68 -5.35
CA ALA A 13 12.64 14.88 -5.93
C ALA A 13 12.19 13.43 -6.16
N ALA A 14 11.53 12.83 -5.16
CA ALA A 14 10.98 11.48 -5.29
C ALA A 14 9.92 11.38 -6.40
N LEU A 15 9.04 12.37 -6.52
CA LEU A 15 8.03 12.47 -7.58
C LEU A 15 8.65 12.55 -8.97
N SER A 16 9.70 13.35 -9.13
CA SER A 16 10.41 13.45 -10.41
C SER A 16 11.04 12.11 -10.79
N TYR A 17 11.70 11.45 -9.83
CA TYR A 17 12.32 10.15 -10.05
C TYR A 17 11.32 9.06 -10.44
N ILE A 18 10.19 8.95 -9.73
CA ILE A 18 9.17 7.95 -10.06
C ILE A 18 8.49 8.22 -11.41
N GLN A 19 8.33 9.50 -11.79
CA GLN A 19 7.85 9.86 -13.12
C GLN A 19 8.83 9.41 -14.23
N GLU A 20 10.14 9.53 -14.02
CA GLU A 20 11.16 8.99 -14.94
C GLU A 20 11.07 7.46 -15.09
N LEU A 21 10.60 6.76 -14.06
CA LEU A 21 10.33 5.31 -14.11
C LEU A 21 9.03 4.94 -14.83
N GLY A 22 8.28 5.93 -15.35
CA GLY A 22 7.04 5.74 -16.10
C GLY A 22 5.77 5.74 -15.26
N PHE A 23 5.83 6.18 -14.00
CA PHE A 23 4.66 6.32 -13.13
C PHE A 23 4.08 7.72 -13.30
N THR A 24 3.29 7.89 -14.36
CA THR A 24 2.77 9.21 -14.77
C THR A 24 1.36 9.48 -14.28
N HIS A 25 0.67 8.46 -13.74
CA HIS A 25 -0.70 8.60 -13.27
C HIS A 25 -0.75 8.96 -11.78
N THR A 26 -1.69 9.82 -11.42
CA THR A 26 -2.01 10.19 -10.05
C THR A 26 -3.36 9.58 -9.73
N PHE A 27 -3.34 8.62 -8.82
CA PHE A 27 -4.55 7.95 -8.36
C PHE A 27 -5.00 8.56 -7.05
N ARG A 28 -6.30 8.83 -6.96
CA ARG A 28 -6.95 9.29 -5.74
C ARG A 28 -7.96 8.26 -5.28
N CYS A 29 -7.94 7.98 -3.99
CA CYS A 29 -8.94 7.14 -3.34
C CYS A 29 -10.30 7.85 -3.35
N HIS A 30 -11.33 7.18 -3.85
CA HIS A 30 -12.72 7.64 -3.79
C HIS A 30 -13.65 6.46 -3.47
N GLY A 31 -14.13 6.40 -2.22
CA GLY A 31 -15.00 5.31 -1.74
C GLY A 31 -14.30 3.96 -1.62
N GLN A 32 -14.45 3.09 -2.62
CA GLN A 32 -13.77 1.78 -2.70
C GLN A 32 -12.96 1.61 -4.00
N GLN A 33 -12.74 2.71 -4.73
CA GLN A 33 -12.08 2.71 -6.03
C GLN A 33 -10.92 3.70 -6.03
N LEU A 34 -9.93 3.42 -6.89
CA LEU A 34 -8.85 4.34 -7.22
C LEU A 34 -9.19 5.02 -8.54
N VAL A 35 -9.31 6.34 -8.52
CA VAL A 35 -9.64 7.14 -9.69
C VAL A 35 -8.36 7.83 -10.17
N SER A 36 -7.95 7.59 -11.42
CA SER A 36 -6.88 8.38 -12.03
C SER A 36 -7.38 9.79 -12.29
N LEU A 37 -6.61 10.79 -11.86
CA LEU A 37 -6.94 12.20 -12.09
C LEU A 37 -6.77 12.59 -13.56
N GLU A 38 -5.86 11.93 -14.28
CA GLU A 38 -5.56 12.20 -15.68
C GLU A 38 -6.62 11.61 -16.61
N THR A 39 -6.95 10.32 -16.43
CA THR A 39 -7.88 9.62 -17.34
C THR A 39 -9.32 9.65 -16.83
N ARG A 40 -9.54 10.06 -15.57
CA ARG A 40 -10.82 9.95 -14.84
C ARG A 40 -11.37 8.53 -14.78
N GLN A 41 -10.54 7.54 -15.06
CA GLN A 41 -10.94 6.14 -14.97
C GLN A 41 -10.89 5.68 -13.52
N ALA A 42 -11.95 5.00 -13.10
CA ALA A 42 -12.05 4.37 -11.80
C ALA A 42 -11.67 2.89 -11.93
N PHE A 43 -10.74 2.46 -11.10
CA PHE A 43 -10.26 1.10 -11.03
C PHE A 43 -10.56 0.52 -9.65
N SER A 44 -10.83 -0.79 -9.60
CA SER A 44 -10.96 -1.47 -8.31
C SER A 44 -9.60 -1.54 -7.62
N GLN A 45 -9.59 -1.24 -6.32
CA GLN A 45 -8.44 -1.33 -5.44
C GLN A 45 -7.73 -2.70 -5.48
N ASP A 46 -8.49 -3.77 -5.69
CA ASP A 46 -7.98 -5.16 -5.70
C ASP A 46 -7.11 -5.49 -6.93
N ARG A 47 -7.10 -4.62 -7.94
CA ARG A 47 -6.32 -4.80 -9.17
C ARG A 47 -4.97 -4.08 -9.15
N PHE A 48 -4.64 -3.38 -8.08
CA PHE A 48 -3.37 -2.69 -7.95
C PHE A 48 -2.39 -3.48 -7.08
N LEU A 49 -1.13 -3.41 -7.48
CA LEU A 49 0.01 -3.92 -6.73
C LEU A 49 0.80 -2.75 -6.18
N LEU A 50 1.10 -2.79 -4.88
CA LEU A 50 1.99 -1.82 -4.26
C LEU A 50 3.43 -2.18 -4.62
N VAL A 51 4.08 -1.31 -5.38
CA VAL A 51 5.47 -1.48 -5.83
C VAL A 51 6.43 -0.89 -4.81
N ALA A 52 6.08 0.26 -4.22
CA ALA A 52 6.87 0.91 -3.20
C ALA A 52 6.04 1.88 -2.35
N CYS A 53 6.51 2.16 -1.14
CA CYS A 53 5.93 3.18 -0.28
C CYS A 53 7.02 3.97 0.42
N HIS A 54 6.85 5.28 0.54
CA HIS A 54 7.75 6.13 1.28
C HIS A 54 7.01 7.26 1.97
N ARG A 55 7.38 7.53 3.22
CA ARG A 55 6.76 8.58 4.03
C ARG A 55 7.67 9.80 4.10
N PHE A 56 7.21 10.88 3.50
CA PHE A 56 7.84 12.20 3.52
C PHE A 56 7.30 13.05 4.66
N ARG A 57 8.13 13.99 5.13
CA ARG A 57 7.72 15.08 6.02
C ARG A 57 7.62 16.33 5.16
N THR A 58 6.48 17.01 5.16
CA THR A 58 6.28 18.15 4.25
C THR A 58 6.19 19.45 5.03
N GLY A 59 7.03 20.42 4.66
CA GLY A 59 6.99 21.77 5.20
C GLY A 59 7.77 21.98 6.50
N ALA A 60 7.91 23.25 6.88
CA ALA A 60 8.59 23.68 8.09
C ALA A 60 7.83 23.32 9.40
N HIS A 61 6.56 22.92 9.28
CA HIS A 61 5.74 22.49 10.40
C HIS A 61 5.92 20.98 10.65
N LYS A 62 6.35 20.64 11.86
CA LYS A 62 6.87 19.32 12.26
C LYS A 62 5.88 18.14 12.11
N ASP A 63 4.61 18.40 11.89
CA ASP A 63 3.51 17.43 12.00
C ASP A 63 2.87 17.02 10.67
N LEU A 64 3.18 17.72 9.58
CA LEU A 64 2.70 17.38 8.25
C LEU A 64 3.48 16.19 7.69
N ARG A 65 2.78 15.06 7.50
CA ARG A 65 3.34 13.82 6.98
C ARG A 65 2.60 13.46 5.70
N VAL A 66 3.31 13.34 4.59
CA VAL A 66 2.75 12.83 3.35
C VAL A 66 3.29 11.44 3.12
N VAL A 67 2.44 10.48 2.76
CA VAL A 67 2.87 9.15 2.33
C VAL A 67 2.65 9.03 0.83
N LEU A 68 3.71 8.63 0.12
CA LEU A 68 3.68 8.30 -1.29
C LEU A 68 3.63 6.79 -1.45
N TYR A 69 2.65 6.31 -2.20
CA TYR A 69 2.52 4.91 -2.57
C TYR A 69 2.64 4.78 -4.09
N ALA A 70 3.64 4.04 -4.56
CA ALA A 70 3.81 3.67 -5.96
C ALA A 70 2.99 2.41 -6.24
N VAL A 71 2.04 2.49 -7.17
CA VAL A 71 1.13 1.40 -7.50
C VAL A 71 1.18 1.07 -8.99
N GLU A 72 1.06 -0.21 -9.29
CA GLU A 72 0.92 -0.72 -10.65
C GLU A 72 -0.43 -1.40 -10.78
N GLY A 73 -1.26 -0.89 -11.67
CA GLY A 73 -2.59 -1.36 -11.98
C GLY A 73 -2.62 -2.35 -13.15
N PRO A 74 -3.82 -2.83 -13.50
CA PRO A 74 -4.01 -3.71 -14.64
C PRO A 74 -3.64 -2.97 -15.94
N GLU A 75 -3.26 -3.72 -16.97
CA GLU A 75 -2.88 -3.19 -18.30
C GLU A 75 -1.62 -2.30 -18.30
N GLY A 76 -0.78 -2.41 -17.26
CA GLY A 76 0.47 -1.64 -17.15
C GLY A 76 0.27 -0.21 -16.68
N ALA A 77 -0.90 0.13 -16.13
CA ALA A 77 -1.19 1.45 -15.59
C ALA A 77 -0.32 1.74 -14.35
N LYS A 78 0.72 2.55 -14.51
CA LYS A 78 1.66 2.88 -13.43
C LYS A 78 1.38 4.27 -12.88
N GLY A 79 1.25 4.37 -11.57
CA GLY A 79 0.99 5.65 -10.95
C GLY A 79 1.23 5.69 -9.45
N ILE A 80 0.90 6.83 -8.88
CA ILE A 80 1.17 7.15 -7.48
C ILE A 80 -0.13 7.51 -6.76
N VAL A 81 -0.19 7.16 -5.48
CA VAL A 81 -1.21 7.63 -4.54
C VAL A 81 -0.49 8.46 -3.49
N LEU A 82 -0.91 9.72 -3.35
CA LEU A 82 -0.42 10.62 -2.31
C LEU A 82 -1.46 10.72 -1.20
N ASP A 83 -1.01 10.53 0.04
CA ASP A 83 -1.81 10.67 1.25
C ASP A 83 -1.21 11.77 2.11
N ASP A 84 -1.92 12.87 2.28
CA ASP A 84 -1.49 13.99 3.12
C ASP A 84 -1.75 13.80 4.61
N CYS A 85 -2.36 12.68 5.02
CA CYS A 85 -2.64 12.31 6.42
C CYS A 85 -3.33 13.40 7.27
N GLN A 86 -3.78 14.52 6.67
CA GLN A 86 -4.53 15.57 7.36
C GLN A 86 -5.99 15.15 7.56
N SER A 87 -6.50 14.32 6.66
CA SER A 87 -7.85 13.78 6.72
C SER A 87 -7.83 12.46 7.51
N TYR A 88 -7.85 12.59 8.83
CA TYR A 88 -8.11 11.49 9.77
C TYR A 88 -9.53 10.94 9.53
N GLY A 89 -9.74 10.19 8.45
CA GLY A 89 -11.08 9.80 8.04
C GLY A 89 -11.21 9.11 6.68
N ASP A 90 -10.15 9.02 5.88
CA ASP A 90 -10.25 8.36 4.57
C ASP A 90 -10.17 6.82 4.70
N ASN A 91 -11.30 6.23 5.14
CA ASN A 91 -11.49 4.77 5.22
C ASN A 91 -11.13 4.08 3.90
N CYS A 92 -11.26 4.77 2.77
CA CYS A 92 -10.90 4.27 1.45
C CYS A 92 -9.41 3.88 1.37
N LEU A 93 -8.51 4.76 1.82
CA LEU A 93 -7.08 4.51 1.79
C LEU A 93 -6.67 3.47 2.84
N GLY A 94 -7.23 3.56 4.06
CA GLY A 94 -6.98 2.56 5.09
C GLY A 94 -7.32 1.14 4.62
N ASN A 95 -8.48 0.97 3.98
CA ASN A 95 -8.92 -0.31 3.44
C ASN A 95 -8.04 -0.77 2.27
N PHE A 96 -7.60 0.17 1.41
CA PHE A 96 -6.63 -0.11 0.34
C PHE A 96 -5.30 -0.63 0.90
N LEU A 97 -4.74 0.00 1.94
CA LEU A 97 -3.49 -0.42 2.55
C LEU A 97 -3.60 -1.78 3.24
N VAL A 98 -4.73 -2.07 3.89
CA VAL A 98 -4.99 -3.39 4.46
C VAL A 98 -5.00 -4.46 3.37
N LYS A 99 -5.71 -4.21 2.26
CA LYS A 99 -5.73 -5.11 1.10
C LYS A 99 -4.34 -5.30 0.48
N LEU A 100 -3.57 -4.23 0.32
CA LEU A 100 -2.20 -4.31 -0.20
C LEU A 100 -1.27 -5.10 0.71
N LYS A 101 -1.37 -4.91 2.04
CA LYS A 101 -0.62 -5.72 3.01
C LYS A 101 -1.01 -7.20 2.95
N MET A 102 -2.28 -7.50 2.68
CA MET A 102 -2.74 -8.87 2.48
C MET A 102 -2.20 -9.48 1.18
N CYS A 103 -1.99 -8.69 0.12
CA CYS A 103 -1.35 -9.14 -1.12
C CYS A 103 0.19 -9.25 -1.01
N GLN A 104 0.82 -8.51 -0.10
CA GLN A 104 2.27 -8.59 0.18
C GLN A 104 2.65 -9.63 1.23
N LEU A 105 1.67 -10.22 1.93
CA LEU A 105 1.93 -11.45 2.66
C LEU A 105 2.23 -12.54 1.62
N PRO A 106 3.40 -13.21 1.67
CA PRO A 106 3.51 -14.49 1.00
C PRO A 106 2.34 -15.35 1.49
N PRO A 107 1.74 -16.21 0.64
CA PRO A 107 0.69 -17.12 1.08
C PRO A 107 1.24 -17.89 2.29
N ALA A 108 0.73 -17.56 3.48
CA ALA A 108 1.09 -18.12 4.79
C ALA A 108 2.39 -18.94 4.81
N GLN A 109 3.56 -18.31 4.63
CA GLN A 109 4.83 -18.93 4.97
C GLN A 109 5.13 -18.72 6.46
N ASP A 110 4.19 -19.09 7.34
CA ASP A 110 4.42 -19.45 8.75
C ASP A 110 3.10 -19.89 9.43
N ALA A 111 2.50 -20.96 8.92
CA ALA A 111 1.82 -21.90 9.80
C ALA A 111 2.79 -23.04 10.07
N LYS A 112 3.85 -22.78 10.86
CA LYS A 112 4.62 -23.87 11.45
C LYS A 112 3.61 -24.78 12.15
N PRO A 113 3.48 -26.07 11.78
CA PRO A 113 2.64 -26.98 12.53
C PRO A 113 3.13 -26.95 13.98
N LEU A 114 2.22 -26.63 14.90
CA LEU A 114 2.51 -26.63 16.33
C LEU A 114 3.24 -27.95 16.66
N PRO A 115 4.42 -27.91 17.32
CA PRO A 115 5.13 -29.12 17.67
C PRO A 115 4.21 -30.05 18.48
N PRO A 116 4.26 -31.37 18.23
CA PRO A 116 3.29 -32.33 18.77
C PRO A 116 3.22 -32.33 20.31
N GLU A 117 4.24 -31.84 20.98
CA GLU A 117 4.35 -31.69 22.44
C GLU A 117 3.42 -30.64 23.08
N LYS A 118 2.83 -29.73 22.31
CA LYS A 118 1.81 -28.77 22.80
C LYS A 118 0.38 -29.13 22.43
N ARG A 119 0.16 -30.28 21.80
CA ARG A 119 -1.21 -30.81 21.63
C ARG A 119 -1.66 -31.31 22.99
N LEU A 120 -2.57 -30.57 23.64
CA LEU A 120 -3.34 -31.14 24.74
C LEU A 120 -3.91 -32.50 24.26
N PRO A 121 -3.83 -33.55 25.08
CA PRO A 121 -4.44 -34.82 24.71
C PRO A 121 -5.94 -34.57 24.45
N PRO A 122 -6.54 -35.27 23.47
CA PRO A 122 -7.98 -35.19 23.29
C PRO A 122 -8.63 -35.56 24.61
N PHE A 123 -9.51 -34.68 25.10
CA PHE A 123 -10.38 -34.98 26.24
C PHE A 123 -11.05 -36.33 25.95
N ARG A 124 -10.58 -37.39 26.61
CA ARG A 124 -11.31 -38.66 26.65
C ARG A 124 -12.62 -38.32 27.34
N ARG A 125 -13.72 -38.33 26.59
CA ARG A 125 -15.05 -38.46 27.19
C ARG A 125 -15.06 -39.82 27.87
N ALA A 126 -15.00 -39.82 29.20
CA ALA A 126 -15.37 -40.99 29.98
C ALA A 126 -16.85 -41.26 29.72
N SER A 127 -17.13 -42.52 29.35
CA SER A 127 -18.47 -43.12 29.37
C SER A 127 -18.96 -43.30 30.80
#